data_AF-A0A1Q7NCC8-F1
#
_entry.id   AF-A0A1Q7NCC8-F1
#
_cell.length_a   1.000
_cell.length_b   1.000
_cell.length_c   1.000
_cell.angle_alpha   90.00
_cell.angle_beta   90.00
_cell.angle_gamma   90.00
#
_symmetry.space_group_name_H-M   'P 1'
#
loop_
_entity.id
_entity.type
_entity.pdbx_description
1 polymer ?
#
loop_
_entity_poly.entity_id
_entity_poly.type
_entity_poly.pdbx_seq_one_letter_code
_entity_poly.pdbx_strand_id
1 'polypeptide(L)'
;MEDVVMSLLCLYGIDIGIHTERFCETSRFVLDLAKVKVPPNRPIVGDKLYEVESGIIAGWIRLARKEHPLEFVPFSADLVGQKPVSIVLGKNSGPPSIEEWCEKLGVTATEEEKMAMLKQVKAKSFEKKDLLTTEEFKEIVERVLQKASV
;
A
#
# COMPACT_ATOMS: atom_id res chain seq x y z
N MET A 1 -6.79 0.60 -22.28
CA MET A 1 -6.99 -0.73 -22.89
C MET A 1 -7.34 -1.70 -21.77
N GLU A 2 -6.48 -1.76 -20.76
CA GLU A 2 -6.59 -2.56 -19.54
C GLU A 2 -7.96 -2.41 -18.88
N ASP A 3 -8.48 -1.19 -18.78
CA ASP A 3 -9.81 -0.85 -18.27
C ASP A 3 -10.96 -1.54 -19.02
N VAL A 4 -10.90 -1.53 -20.35
CA VAL A 4 -11.92 -2.19 -21.21
C VAL A 4 -11.85 -3.70 -21.05
N VAL A 5 -10.64 -4.28 -21.06
CA VAL A 5 -10.46 -5.73 -20.88
C VAL A 5 -10.95 -6.18 -19.51
N MET A 6 -10.57 -5.47 -18.44
CA MET A 6 -11.01 -5.78 -17.09
C MET A 6 -12.51 -5.60 -16.90
N SER A 7 -13.12 -4.63 -17.58
CA SER A 7 -14.58 -4.46 -17.55
C SER A 7 -15.28 -5.67 -18.19
N LEU A 8 -14.85 -6.08 -19.39
CA LEU A 8 -15.40 -7.26 -20.08
C LEU A 8 -15.26 -8.52 -19.22
N LEU A 9 -14.07 -8.74 -18.67
CA LEU A 9 -13.78 -9.93 -17.87
C LEU A 9 -14.56 -9.94 -16.54
N CYS A 10 -14.46 -8.88 -15.73
CA CYS A 10 -14.99 -8.88 -14.37
C CYS A 10 -16.47 -8.52 -14.26
N LEU A 11 -17.00 -7.68 -15.16
CA LEU A 11 -18.39 -7.20 -15.08
C LEU A 11 -19.32 -7.92 -16.05
N TYR A 12 -18.82 -8.36 -17.21
CA TYR A 12 -19.64 -9.00 -18.25
C TYR A 12 -19.36 -10.50 -18.42
N GLY A 13 -18.34 -11.05 -17.76
CA GLY A 13 -17.95 -12.45 -17.90
C GLY A 13 -17.44 -12.80 -19.31
N ILE A 14 -16.98 -11.81 -20.07
CA ILE A 14 -16.47 -11.96 -21.44
C ILE A 14 -14.94 -11.99 -21.37
N ASP A 15 -14.37 -13.19 -21.54
CA ASP A 15 -12.95 -13.37 -21.75
C ASP A 15 -12.62 -13.27 -23.25
N ILE A 16 -11.68 -12.39 -23.59
CA ILE A 16 -11.21 -12.14 -24.96
C ILE A 16 -9.80 -12.71 -25.22
N GLY A 17 -9.26 -13.51 -24.31
CA GLY A 17 -7.98 -14.20 -24.47
C GLY A 17 -6.74 -13.33 -24.23
N ILE A 18 -6.87 -12.26 -23.44
CA ILE A 18 -5.76 -11.36 -23.10
C ILE A 18 -5.14 -11.80 -21.76
N HIS A 19 -3.82 -11.93 -21.74
CA HIS A 19 -3.03 -12.20 -20.53
C HIS A 19 -2.99 -10.98 -19.60
N THR A 20 -4.03 -10.82 -18.76
CA THR A 20 -4.21 -9.67 -17.88
C THR A 20 -3.09 -9.54 -16.83
N GLU A 21 -2.49 -10.65 -16.42
CA GLU A 21 -1.36 -10.70 -15.48
C GLU A 21 -0.12 -9.97 -16.00
N ARG A 22 -0.06 -9.66 -17.30
CA ARG A 22 1.04 -8.92 -17.94
C ARG A 22 0.76 -7.43 -18.11
N PHE A 23 -0.39 -6.90 -17.66
CA PHE A 23 -0.76 -5.50 -17.87
C PHE A 23 0.26 -4.52 -17.30
N CYS A 24 0.64 -4.66 -16.02
CA CYS A 24 1.57 -3.72 -15.41
C CYS A 24 2.98 -3.78 -16.03
N GLU A 25 3.48 -4.97 -16.40
CA GLU A 25 4.76 -5.11 -17.11
C GLU A 25 4.70 -4.47 -18.51
N THR A 26 3.67 -4.80 -19.29
CA THR A 26 3.48 -4.27 -20.65
C THR A 26 3.34 -2.76 -20.65
N SER A 27 2.55 -2.21 -19.73
CA SER A 27 2.40 -0.77 -19.57
C SER A 27 3.73 -0.10 -19.28
N ARG A 28 4.51 -0.61 -18.31
CA ARG A 28 5.86 -0.10 -18.00
C ARG A 28 6.79 -0.13 -19.20
N PHE A 29 6.78 -1.23 -19.96
CA PHE A 29 7.60 -1.39 -21.16
C PHE A 29 7.27 -0.32 -22.22
N VAL A 30 5.98 -0.14 -22.52
CA VAL A 30 5.54 0.87 -23.51
C VAL A 30 5.87 2.29 -23.04
N LEU A 31 5.63 2.60 -21.77
CA LEU A 31 5.93 3.92 -21.19
C LEU A 31 7.42 4.26 -21.27
N ASP A 32 8.30 3.30 -20.99
CA ASP A 32 9.75 3.49 -21.09
C ASP A 32 10.19 3.74 -22.54
N LEU A 33 9.67 2.97 -23.51
CA LEU A 33 9.99 3.19 -24.93
C LEU A 33 9.46 4.54 -25.44
N ALA A 34 8.24 4.91 -25.04
CA ALA A 34 7.60 6.15 -25.43
C ALA A 34 8.13 7.38 -24.68
N LYS A 35 8.93 7.20 -23.61
CA LYS A 35 9.46 8.27 -22.74
C LYS A 35 8.37 9.16 -22.15
N VAL A 36 7.23 8.55 -21.80
CA VAL A 36 6.10 9.22 -21.14
C VAL A 36 5.83 8.59 -19.79
N LYS A 37 5.16 9.34 -18.91
CA LYS A 37 4.72 8.86 -17.60
C LYS A 37 3.21 8.87 -17.51
N VAL A 38 2.67 7.98 -16.69
CA VAL A 38 1.26 8.01 -16.28
C VAL A 38 1.16 8.46 -14.83
N PRO A 39 0.01 9.03 -14.42
CA PRO A 39 -0.26 9.32 -13.02
C PRO A 39 -0.17 8.03 -12.17
N PRO A 40 0.31 8.14 -10.91
CA PRO A 40 0.45 6.99 -10.02
C PRO A 40 -0.88 6.33 -9.66
N ASN A 41 -2.00 7.04 -9.85
CA ASN A 41 -3.37 6.57 -9.65
C ASN A 41 -4.07 6.15 -10.95
N ARG A 42 -3.35 5.98 -12.07
CA ARG A 42 -3.93 5.46 -13.32
C ARG A 42 -4.57 4.09 -13.04
N PRO A 43 -5.85 3.85 -13.37
CA PRO A 43 -6.50 2.56 -13.11
C PRO A 43 -5.67 1.38 -13.63
N ILE A 44 -5.63 0.29 -12.85
CA ILE A 44 -4.91 -0.96 -13.08
C ILE A 44 -3.38 -0.83 -12.99
N VAL A 45 -2.78 0.06 -13.79
CA VAL A 45 -1.33 0.11 -14.01
C VAL A 45 -0.57 1.15 -13.18
N GLY A 46 -1.29 2.03 -12.46
CA GLY A 46 -0.70 3.02 -11.56
C GLY A 46 0.04 2.35 -10.40
N ASP A 47 1.24 2.85 -10.10
CA ASP A 47 2.16 2.25 -9.14
C ASP A 47 1.75 2.43 -7.66
N LYS A 48 0.86 3.39 -7.37
CA LYS A 48 0.34 3.65 -6.00
C LYS A 48 -1.06 3.11 -5.75
N LEU A 49 -1.70 2.43 -6.71
CA LEU A 49 -3.09 1.99 -6.56
C LEU A 49 -3.33 1.03 -5.39
N TYR A 50 -2.33 0.23 -5.06
CA TYR A 50 -2.41 -0.80 -4.03
C TYR A 50 -1.70 -0.36 -2.74
N GLU A 51 -1.31 0.92 -2.66
CA GLU A 51 -0.77 1.53 -1.44
C GLU A 51 -1.91 2.16 -0.61
N VAL A 52 -2.00 1.76 0.65
CA VAL A 52 -3.07 2.19 1.56
C VAL A 52 -2.48 2.96 2.73
N GLU A 53 -2.74 4.26 2.76
CA GLU A 53 -2.26 5.16 3.81
C GLU A 53 -3.28 5.33 4.95
N SER A 54 -4.58 5.31 4.62
CA SER A 54 -5.65 5.60 5.60
C SER A 54 -5.67 4.55 6.71
N GLY A 55 -5.55 5.01 7.97
CA GLY A 55 -5.59 4.14 9.14
C GLY A 55 -6.87 3.32 9.30
N ILE A 56 -8.02 3.85 8.86
CA ILE A 56 -9.30 3.13 8.91
C ILE A 56 -9.27 1.95 7.94
N ILE A 57 -8.79 2.20 6.71
CA ILE A 57 -8.70 1.17 5.67
C ILE A 57 -7.60 0.15 5.99
N ALA A 58 -6.49 0.59 6.59
CA ALA A 58 -5.46 -0.32 7.11
C ALA A 58 -6.02 -1.31 8.15
N GLY A 59 -6.88 -0.83 9.06
CA GLY A 59 -7.62 -1.69 9.99
C GLY A 59 -8.52 -2.70 9.28
N TRP A 60 -9.30 -2.25 8.30
CA TRP A 60 -10.14 -3.14 7.49
C TRP A 60 -9.32 -4.22 6.77
N ILE A 61 -8.20 -3.83 6.14
CA ILE A 61 -7.32 -4.74 5.42
C ILE A 61 -6.75 -5.79 6.37
N ARG A 62 -6.27 -5.40 7.57
CA ARG A 62 -5.74 -6.35 8.56
C ARG A 62 -6.76 -7.42 8.93
N LEU A 63 -8.05 -7.05 9.05
CA LEU A 63 -9.15 -7.96 9.37
C LEU A 63 -9.53 -8.85 8.18
N ALA A 64 -9.72 -8.26 7.00
CA ALA A 64 -10.30 -8.95 5.85
C ALA A 64 -9.28 -9.73 5.01
N ARG A 65 -8.00 -9.32 4.94
CA ARG A 65 -7.03 -9.83 3.95
C ARG A 65 -6.82 -11.35 3.94
N LYS A 66 -7.06 -12.01 5.08
CA LYS A 66 -6.87 -13.45 5.22
C LYS A 66 -8.03 -14.25 4.60
N GLU A 67 -9.26 -13.76 4.72
CA GLU A 67 -10.48 -14.52 4.38
C GLU A 67 -11.26 -13.88 3.22
N HIS A 68 -11.23 -12.54 3.12
CA HIS A 68 -12.00 -11.74 2.17
C HIS A 68 -11.12 -10.67 1.47
N PRO A 69 -10.09 -11.07 0.72
CA PRO A 69 -9.14 -10.13 0.10
C PRO A 69 -9.76 -9.19 -0.94
N LEU A 70 -10.95 -9.50 -1.46
CA LEU A 70 -11.65 -8.69 -2.46
C LEU A 70 -12.59 -7.64 -1.85
N GLU A 71 -12.70 -7.55 -0.52
CA GLU A 71 -13.53 -6.50 0.10
C GLU A 71 -12.91 -5.11 0.00
N PHE A 72 -11.59 -5.02 -0.14
CA PHE A 72 -10.84 -3.76 -0.20
C PHE A 72 -10.19 -3.49 -1.56
N VAL A 73 -10.23 -4.46 -2.47
CA VAL A 73 -9.81 -4.31 -3.87
C VAL A 73 -10.77 -5.04 -4.81
N PRO A 74 -11.13 -4.47 -5.97
CA PRO A 74 -12.14 -5.04 -6.86
C PRO A 74 -11.71 -6.35 -7.54
N PHE A 75 -10.41 -6.62 -7.60
CA PHE A 75 -9.82 -7.86 -8.10
C PHE A 75 -8.43 -8.05 -7.46
N SER A 76 -7.89 -9.27 -7.54
CA SER A 76 -6.57 -9.56 -6.98
C SER A 76 -5.46 -8.82 -7.74
N ALA A 77 -4.38 -8.48 -7.03
CA ALA A 77 -3.21 -7.85 -7.63
C ALA A 77 -2.61 -8.73 -8.75
N ASP A 78 -2.58 -10.05 -8.51
CA ASP A 78 -2.02 -11.04 -9.44
C ASP A 78 -2.78 -11.08 -10.77
N LEU A 79 -4.10 -10.84 -10.76
CA LEU A 79 -4.92 -10.83 -11.98
C LEU A 79 -4.44 -9.77 -12.98
N VAL A 80 -3.81 -8.69 -12.52
CA VAL A 80 -3.35 -7.58 -13.36
C VAL A 80 -1.83 -7.37 -13.35
N GLY A 81 -1.09 -8.26 -12.68
CA GLY A 81 0.36 -8.16 -12.53
C GLY A 81 0.83 -7.03 -11.61
N GLN A 82 -0.01 -6.64 -10.65
CA GLN A 82 0.28 -5.57 -9.70
C GLN A 82 0.98 -6.12 -8.45
N LYS A 83 1.67 -5.25 -7.71
CA LYS A 83 2.18 -5.57 -6.37
C LYS A 83 1.02 -5.83 -5.40
N PRO A 84 1.22 -6.69 -4.37
CA PRO A 84 0.21 -6.88 -3.33
C PRO A 84 -0.20 -5.58 -2.64
N VAL A 85 -1.43 -5.55 -2.11
CA VAL A 85 -1.90 -4.44 -1.28
C VAL A 85 -0.94 -4.25 -0.11
N SER A 86 -0.46 -3.02 0.08
CA SER A 86 0.49 -2.68 1.11
C SER A 86 0.01 -1.48 1.91
N ILE A 87 0.10 -1.59 3.24
CA ILE A 87 -0.18 -0.47 4.14
C ILE A 87 1.10 0.38 4.19
N VAL A 88 1.00 1.64 3.79
CA VAL A 88 2.11 2.60 3.78
C VAL A 88 1.98 3.61 4.92
N LEU A 89 3.10 4.18 5.36
CA LEU A 89 3.12 5.15 6.45
C LEU A 89 3.16 6.58 5.92
N GLY A 90 2.12 7.35 6.23
CA GLY A 90 2.04 8.77 5.95
C GLY A 90 1.24 9.55 7.00
N LYS A 91 0.85 10.77 6.65
CA LYS A 91 0.03 11.68 7.47
C LYS A 91 -1.30 11.05 7.90
N ASN A 92 -1.89 10.23 7.04
CA ASN A 92 -3.20 9.60 7.24
C ASN A 92 -3.14 8.25 7.97
N SER A 93 -1.96 7.82 8.40
CA SER A 93 -1.77 6.59 9.17
C SER A 93 -2.63 6.58 10.44
N GLY A 94 -3.01 5.38 10.89
CA GLY A 94 -3.67 5.16 12.18
C GLY A 94 -2.93 4.14 13.03
N PRO A 95 -3.44 3.83 14.23
CA PRO A 95 -2.88 2.77 15.07
C PRO A 95 -2.71 1.43 14.33
N PRO A 96 -3.68 0.96 13.51
CA PRO A 96 -3.51 -0.27 12.74
C PRO A 96 -2.34 -0.23 11.74
N SER A 97 -1.99 0.96 11.23
CA SER A 97 -0.84 1.13 10.34
C SER A 97 0.48 0.90 11.09
N ILE A 98 0.56 1.34 12.36
CA ILE A 98 1.75 1.12 13.20
C ILE A 98 1.85 -0.33 13.63
N GLU A 99 0.75 -0.95 14.01
CA GLU A 99 0.72 -2.39 14.32
C GLU A 99 1.25 -3.22 13.16
N GLU A 100 0.79 -2.97 11.94
CA GLU A 100 1.26 -3.65 10.73
C GLU A 100 2.77 -3.51 10.53
N TRP A 101 3.30 -2.30 10.72
CA TRP A 101 4.71 -2.05 10.51
C TRP A 101 5.59 -2.58 11.65
N CYS A 102 5.10 -2.56 12.89
CA CYS A 102 5.77 -3.21 14.01
C CYS A 102 5.85 -4.73 13.79
N GLU A 103 4.74 -5.38 13.40
CA GLU A 103 4.71 -6.82 13.08
C GLU A 103 5.65 -7.17 11.93
N LYS A 104 5.62 -6.38 10.84
CA LYS A 104 6.51 -6.55 9.68
C LYS A 104 7.99 -6.45 10.04
N LEU A 105 8.35 -5.65 11.04
CA LEU A 105 9.72 -5.47 11.52
C LEU A 105 10.08 -6.33 12.74
N GLY A 106 9.15 -7.14 13.27
CA GLY A 106 9.37 -7.92 14.48
C GLY A 106 9.55 -7.06 15.75
N VAL A 107 8.99 -5.85 15.78
CA VAL A 107 9.10 -4.91 16.91
C VAL A 107 7.97 -5.18 17.91
N THR A 108 8.35 -5.41 19.17
CA THR A 108 7.39 -5.44 20.29
C THR A 108 7.37 -4.07 20.95
N ALA A 109 6.19 -3.47 21.09
CA ALA A 109 6.00 -2.16 21.69
C ALA A 109 4.66 -2.10 22.42
N THR A 110 4.58 -1.31 23.49
CA THR A 110 3.32 -1.04 24.20
C THR A 110 2.40 -0.14 23.38
N GLU A 111 1.13 -0.02 23.79
CA GLU A 111 0.18 0.87 23.11
C GLU A 111 0.62 2.34 23.21
N GLU A 112 1.18 2.77 24.35
CA GLU A 112 1.73 4.12 24.51
C GLU A 112 2.89 4.38 23.54
N GLU A 113 3.77 3.39 23.36
CA GLU A 113 4.91 3.47 22.44
C GLU A 113 4.42 3.51 20.98
N LYS A 114 3.47 2.66 20.59
CA LYS A 114 2.86 2.70 19.24
C LYS A 114 2.19 4.04 18.96
N MET A 115 1.51 4.63 19.94
CA MET A 115 0.91 5.95 19.79
C MET A 115 1.97 7.06 19.68
N ALA A 116 3.09 6.94 20.40
CA ALA A 116 4.23 7.83 20.24
C ALA A 116 4.89 7.70 18.85
N MET A 117 5.03 6.48 18.33
CA MET A 117 5.49 6.21 16.96
C MET A 117 4.54 6.83 15.93
N LEU A 118 3.22 6.63 16.08
CA LEU A 118 2.20 7.21 15.20
C LEU A 118 2.32 8.73 15.10
N LYS A 119 2.49 9.40 16.25
CA LYS A 119 2.66 10.86 16.30
C LYS A 119 3.89 11.31 15.53
N GLN A 120 5.02 10.60 15.67
CA GLN A 120 6.25 10.90 14.95
C GLN A 120 6.16 10.60 13.45
N VAL A 121 5.51 9.50 13.07
CA VAL A 121 5.23 9.16 11.66
C VAL A 121 4.46 10.28 10.98
N LYS A 122 3.37 10.74 11.60
CA LYS A 122 2.56 11.84 11.06
C LYS A 122 3.35 13.14 10.95
N ALA A 123 4.15 13.47 11.95
CA ALA A 123 4.99 14.67 11.95
C ALA A 123 6.05 14.62 10.83
N LYS A 124 6.79 13.50 10.72
CA LYS A 124 7.82 13.31 9.68
C LYS A 124 7.24 13.32 8.27
N SER A 125 6.10 12.66 8.06
CA SER A 125 5.39 12.68 6.77
C SER A 125 4.92 14.09 6.40
N PHE A 126 4.40 14.84 7.37
CA PHE A 126 3.96 16.22 7.15
C PHE A 126 5.12 17.15 6.77
N GLU A 127 6.28 16.99 7.43
CA GLU A 127 7.49 17.75 7.13
C GLU A 127 8.05 17.43 5.73
N LYS A 128 8.19 16.13 5.41
CA LYS A 128 8.73 15.64 4.13
C LYS A 128 7.76 15.85 2.96
N LYS A 129 6.45 15.95 3.25
CA LYS A 129 5.34 15.93 2.29
C LYS A 129 5.31 14.65 1.44
N ASP A 130 5.70 13.53 2.06
CA ASP A 130 5.76 12.23 1.41
C ASP A 130 5.56 11.09 2.43
N LEU A 131 5.50 9.86 1.93
CA LEU A 131 5.48 8.65 2.72
C LEU A 131 6.84 8.41 3.40
N LEU A 132 6.80 7.65 4.50
CA LEU A 132 7.99 7.20 5.19
C LEU A 132 8.57 5.94 4.55
N THR A 133 9.90 5.87 4.49
CA THR A 133 10.63 4.64 4.16
C THR A 133 10.73 3.70 5.37
N THR A 134 11.22 2.48 5.11
CA THR A 134 11.47 1.49 6.16
C THR A 134 12.51 1.98 7.16
N GLU A 135 13.57 2.62 6.66
CA GLU A 135 14.67 3.17 7.44
C GLU A 135 14.17 4.31 8.31
N GLU A 136 13.35 5.21 7.74
CA GLU A 136 12.78 6.33 8.45
C GLU A 136 11.87 5.89 9.61
N PHE A 137 11.16 4.78 9.46
CA PHE A 137 10.35 4.21 10.54
C PHE A 137 11.21 3.50 11.60
N LYS A 138 12.27 2.78 11.22
CA LYS A 138 13.22 2.17 12.17
C LYS A 138 13.85 3.21 13.10
N GLU A 139 14.25 4.36 12.57
CA GLU A 139 14.77 5.48 13.37
C GLU A 139 13.74 5.97 14.41
N ILE A 140 12.45 6.00 14.04
CA ILE A 140 11.37 6.39 14.96
C ILE A 140 11.21 5.33 16.05
N VAL A 141 11.22 4.04 15.68
CA VAL A 141 11.14 2.92 16.63
C VAL A 141 12.27 3.01 17.66
N GLU A 142 13.52 3.10 17.21
CA GLU A 142 14.69 3.20 18.09
C GLU A 142 14.57 4.36 19.08
N ARG A 143 14.17 5.54 18.58
CA ARG A 143 14.02 6.75 19.40
C ARG A 143 12.92 6.62 20.45
N VAL A 144 11.82 5.92 20.14
CA VAL A 144 10.72 5.72 21.09
C VAL A 144 11.12 4.72 22.16
N LEU A 145 11.68 3.57 21.77
CA LEU A 145 12.04 2.50 22.71
C LEU A 145 13.21 2.89 23.63
N GLN A 146 14.18 3.68 23.15
CA GLN A 146 15.26 4.20 23.99
C GLN A 146 14.74 5.17 25.08
N LYS A 147 13.71 5.96 24.78
CA LYS A 147 13.11 6.89 25.75
C LYS A 147 12.29 6.20 26.84
N ALA A 148 11.79 4.99 26.60
CA ALA A 148 11.07 4.21 27.60
C ALA A 148 12.01 3.48 28.58
N SER A 149 13.30 3.36 28.22
CA SER A 149 14.33 2.69 29.03
C SER A 149 15.02 3.61 30.06
N VAL A 150 14.56 4.87 30.19
CA VAL A 150 15.07 5.90 31.13
C VAL A 150 13.91 6.39 31.99
#